data_AF-A0A645JH98-F1
#
_entry.id   AF-A0A645JH98-F1
#
_cell.length_a   1.000
_cell.length_b   1.000
_cell.length_c   1.000
_cell.angle_alpha   90.00
_cell.angle_beta   90.00
_cell.angle_gamma   90.00
#
_symmetry.space_group_name_H-M   'P 1'
#
loop_
_entity.id
_entity.type
_entity.pdbx_description
1 polymer ?
#
loop_
_entity_poly.entity_id
_entity_poly.type
_entity_poly.pdbx_seq_one_letter_code
_entity_poly.pdbx_strand_id
1 'polypeptide(L)' 'MVLEAAGIKDVRAKSIGSSNTVNIAYATLEGLRNLKTVEQISRLRGKTKEEILG' A
#
# COMPACT_ATOMS: atom_id res chain seq x y z
N MET A 1 -4.34 10.06 -11.71
CA MET A 1 -3.04 9.76 -11.07
C MET A 1 -2.99 8.28 -10.71
N VAL A 2 -1.83 7.61 -10.58
CA VAL A 2 -1.69 6.13 -10.48
C VAL A 2 -2.74 5.43 -9.59
N LEU A 3 -3.12 6.02 -8.45
CA LEU A 3 -4.14 5.50 -7.53
C LEU A 3 -5.56 5.44 -8.13
N GLU A 4 -5.96 6.46 -8.90
CA GLU A 4 -7.27 6.49 -9.58
C GLU A 4 -7.34 5.43 -10.68
N ALA A 5 -6.24 5.26 -11.44
CA ALA A 5 -6.14 4.22 -12.47
C ALA A 5 -6.17 2.81 -11.85
N ALA A 6 -5.67 2.66 -10.62
CA ALA A 6 -5.77 1.44 -9.83
C ALA A 6 -7.17 1.23 -9.20
N GLY A 7 -8.13 2.15 -9.41
CA GLY A 7 -9.49 2.07 -8.88
C GLY A 7 -9.64 2.44 -7.41
N ILE A 8 -8.63 3.06 -6.80
CA ILE A 8 -8.62 3.44 -5.39
C ILE A 8 -9.34 4.79 -5.23
N LYS A 9 -10.48 4.78 -4.52
CA LYS A 9 -11.31 5.97 -4.31
C LYS A 9 -11.03 6.67 -2.98
N ASP A 10 -10.67 5.91 -1.96
CA ASP A 10 -10.39 6.44 -0.63
C ASP A 10 -8.93 6.17 -0.28
N VAL A 11 -8.15 7.24 -0.25
CA VAL A 11 -6.72 7.19 0.03
C VAL A 11 -6.22 8.55 0.51
N ARG A 12 -5.41 8.54 1.57
CA ARG A 12 -4.67 9.71 2.04
C ARG A 12 -3.19 9.49 1.74
N ALA A 13 -2.65 10.23 0.77
CA ALA A 13 -1.26 10.13 0.38
C ALA A 13 -0.59 11.51 0.32
N LYS A 14 0.72 11.54 0.62
CA LYS A 14 1.59 12.70 0.42
C LYS A 14 2.89 12.22 -0.20
N SER A 15 3.31 12.83 -1.31
CA SER A 15 4.64 12.59 -1.88
C SER A 15 5.67 13.40 -1.08
N ILE A 16 6.69 12.73 -0.55
CA ILE A 16 7.76 13.36 0.23
C ILE A 16 9.09 13.14 -0.51
N GLY A 17 9.90 14.19 -0.64
CA GLY A 17 11.14 14.15 -1.41
C GLY A 17 10.98 14.73 -2.82
N SER A 18 11.46 14.02 -3.85
CA SER A 18 11.42 14.50 -5.24
C SER A 18 9.98 14.63 -5.75
N SER A 19 9.70 15.74 -6.45
CA SER A 19 8.41 16.00 -7.11
C SER A 19 8.35 15.52 -8.57
N ASN A 20 9.35 14.76 -9.04
CA ASN A 20 9.35 14.22 -10.40
C ASN A 20 8.22 13.20 -10.59
N THR A 21 7.34 13.46 -11.57
CA THR A 21 6.12 12.69 -11.81
C THR A 21 6.37 11.21 -12.14
N VAL A 22 7.43 10.90 -12.89
CA VAL A 22 7.79 9.53 -13.27
C VAL A 22 8.19 8.74 -12.03
N ASN A 23 9.06 9.32 -11.20
CA ASN A 23 9.50 8.68 -9.97
C ASN A 23 8.36 8.49 -8.96
N ILE A 24 7.46 9.46 -8.84
CA ILE A 24 6.26 9.33 -8.01
C ILE A 24 5.38 8.16 -8.50
N ALA A 25 5.20 8.02 -9.82
CA ALA A 25 4.42 6.93 -10.39
C ALA A 25 5.06 5.56 -10.09
N TYR A 26 6.37 5.41 -10.31
CA TYR A 26 7.10 4.18 -9.97
C TYR A 26 7.04 3.86 -8.48
N ALA A 27 7.29 4.84 -7.61
CA ALA A 27 7.23 4.65 -6.15
C ALA A 27 5.82 4.24 -5.70
N THR A 28 4.77 4.81 -6.31
CA THR A 28 3.38 4.42 -6.02
C THR A 28 3.13 2.96 -6.42
N LEU A 29 3.57 2.56 -7.62
CA LEU A 29 3.42 1.17 -8.09
C LEU A 29 4.16 0.18 -7.19
N GLU A 30 5.39 0.50 -6.79
CA GLU A 30 6.16 -0.33 -5.87
C GLU A 30 5.49 -0.45 -4.49
N GLY A 31 4.99 0.67 -3.95
CA GLY A 31 4.23 0.70 -2.71
C GLY A 31 3.00 -0.20 -2.76
N LEU A 32 2.22 -0.13 -3.85
CA LEU A 32 1.05 -0.97 -4.05
C LEU A 32 1.41 -2.47 -4.15
N ARG A 33 2.51 -2.81 -4.81
CA ARG A 33 2.98 -4.21 -4.92
C ARG A 33 3.44 -4.80 -3.60
N ASN A 34 3.91 -3.95 -2.68
CA ASN A 34 4.39 -4.36 -1.36
C ASN A 34 3.29 -4.45 -0.30
N LEU A 35 2.04 -4.09 -0.64
CA LEU A 35 0.91 -4.23 0.28
C LEU A 35 0.70 -5.69 0.65
N LYS A 36 0.45 -5.93 1.95
CA LYS A 36 0.19 -7.26 2.49
C LYS A 36 -1.22 -7.29 3.05
N THR A 37 -1.93 -8.38 2.76
CA THR A 37 -3.24 -8.64 3.36
C THR A 37 -3.08 -9.08 4.81
N VAL A 38 -4.13 -8.87 5.61
CA VAL A 38 -4.20 -9.33 7.00
C VAL A 38 -3.92 -10.83 7.11
N GLU A 39 -4.42 -11.62 6.15
CA GLU A 39 -4.23 -13.07 6.13
C GLU A 39 -2.76 -13.46 5.89
N GLN A 40 -2.07 -12.78 4.99
CA GLN A 40 -0.63 -13.00 4.78
C GLN A 40 0.17 -12.66 6.05
N ILE A 41 -0.17 -11.57 6.73
CA ILE A 41 0.51 -11.16 7.97
C ILE A 41 0.21 -12.13 9.12
N SER A 42 -1.04 -12.57 9.27
CA SER A 42 -1.48 -13.54 10.28
C SER A 42 -0.71 -14.86 10.13
N ARG A 43 -0.58 -15.39 8.90
CA ARG A 43 0.23 -16.59 8.62
C ARG A 43 1.71 -16.40 8.92
N LEU A 44 2.29 -15.27 8.51
CA LEU A 44 3.71 -14.96 8.73
C LEU A 44 4.05 -14.80 10.21
N ARG A 45 3.13 -14.28 11.02
CA ARG A 45 3.33 -14.01 12.45
C ARG A 45 2.81 -15.12 13.36
N GLY A 46 2.12 -16.14 12.83
CA GLY A 46 1.54 -17.23 13.62
C GLY A 46 0.43 -16.79 14.58
N LYS A 47 -0.27 -15.69 14.27
CA LYS A 47 -1.34 -15.10 15.09
C LYS A 47 -2.68 -15.19 14.38
N THR A 48 -3.77 -15.17 15.12
CA THR A 48 -5.13 -15.12 14.55
C THR A 48 -5.40 -13.76 13.88
N LYS A 49 -6.41 -13.70 13.00
CA LYS A 49 -6.79 -12.43 12.33
C LYS A 49 -7.25 -11.41 13.35
N GLU A 50 -8.03 -11.83 14.35
CA GLU A 50 -8.47 -10.98 15.46
C GLU A 50 -7.30 -10.36 16.23
N GLU A 51 -6.21 -11.09 16.47
CA GLU A 51 -5.03 -10.52 17.14
C GLU A 51 -4.24 -9.51 16.28
N ILE A 52 -4.36 -9.59 14.95
CA ILE A 52 -3.71 -8.64 14.03
C ILE A 52 -4.58 -7.39 13.82
N LEU A 53 -5.89 -7.55 13.90
CA LEU A 53 -6.89 -6.49 13.77
C LEU A 53 -7.28 -5.85 15.11
N GLY A 54 -6.75 -6.38 16.21
CA GLY A 54 -7.12 -6.11 17.61
C GLY A 54 -7.34 -4.66 17.97
#